data_AF-A0A7J4IEU1-F1
#
_entry.id   AF-A0A7J4IEU1-F1
#
_cell.length_a   1.000
_cell.length_b   1.000
_cell.length_c   1.000
_cell.angle_alpha   90.00
_cell.angle_beta   90.00
_cell.angle_gamma   90.00
#
_symmetry.space_group_name_H-M   'P 1'
#
loop_
_entity.id
_entity.type
_entity.pdbx_description
1 polymer ?
#
loop_
_entity_poly.entity_id
_entity_poly.type
_entity_poly.pdbx_seq_one_letter_code
_entity_poly.pdbx_strand_id
1 'polypeptide(L)' 'MKKKYVRICPMCQSIDTQPDLSADSYAKGLLNQWKCNACGHTGLFFPEYCPEDVKKIQEKKP' A
#
# COMPACT_ATOMS: atom_id res chain seq x y z
N MET A 1 17.88 13.87 -7.27
CA MET A 1 17.43 12.58 -6.68
C MET A 1 15.91 12.48 -6.81
N LYS A 2 15.36 11.44 -7.44
CA LYS A 2 13.90 11.22 -7.47
C LYS A 2 13.45 10.91 -6.03
N LYS A 3 12.55 11.70 -5.45
CA LYS A 3 11.94 11.38 -4.15
C LYS A 3 11.24 10.04 -4.31
N LYS A 4 11.70 9.01 -3.58
CA LYS A 4 11.05 7.69 -3.55
C LYS A 4 9.79 7.87 -2.71
N TYR A 5 8.62 7.70 -3.31
CA TYR A 5 7.37 7.60 -2.55
C TYR A 5 7.12 6.14 -2.23
N VAL A 6 6.56 5.88 -1.05
CA VAL A 6 6.16 4.54 -0.61
C VAL A 6 4.66 4.50 -0.45
N ARG A 7 4.04 3.42 -0.92
CA ARG A 7 2.62 3.16 -0.69
C ARG A 7 2.43 2.58 0.69
N ILE A 8 1.38 3.03 1.37
CA ILE A 8 1.01 2.55 2.68
C ILE A 8 -0.40 1.96 2.61
N CYS A 9 -0.63 0.86 3.32
CA CYS A 9 -1.96 0.32 3.51
C CYS A 9 -2.84 1.28 4.33
N PRO A 10 -4.01 1.71 3.83
CA PRO A 10 -4.89 2.61 4.58
C PRO A 10 -5.51 1.96 5.83
N MET A 11 -5.54 0.63 5.91
CA MET A 11 -6.14 -0.11 7.02
C MET A 11 -5.19 -0.31 8.21
N CYS A 12 -3.97 -0.79 7.94
CA CYS A 12 -3.02 -1.15 8.99
C CYS A 12 -1.76 -0.27 9.03
N GLN A 13 -1.64 0.66 8.09
CA GLN A 13 -0.50 1.55 7.91
C GLN A 13 0.84 0.84 7.62
N SER A 14 0.78 -0.41 7.15
CA SER A 14 1.98 -1.13 6.71
C SER A 14 2.44 -0.61 5.35
N ILE A 15 3.76 -0.52 5.17
CA ILE A 15 4.41 -0.25 3.86
C ILE A 15 4.49 -1.51 2.99
N ASP A 16 4.21 -2.68 3.57
CA ASP A 16 4.32 -3.96 2.89
C ASP A 16 3.07 -4.19 2.01
N THR A 17 3.10 -3.54 0.85
CA THR A 17 2.01 -3.49 -0.12
C THR A 17 2.53 -3.82 -1.51
N GLN A 18 1.76 -4.60 -2.26
CA GLN A 18 2.14 -5.11 -3.58
C GLN A 18 0.95 -5.05 -4.55
N PRO A 19 1.19 -5.01 -5.87
CA PRO A 19 0.12 -5.15 -6.85
C PRO A 19 -0.63 -6.47 -6.64
N ASP A 20 -1.95 -6.44 -6.70
CA ASP A 20 -2.76 -7.64 -6.64
C ASP A 20 -2.84 -8.28 -8.04
N LEU A 21 -2.03 -9.32 -8.24
CA LEU A 21 -1.95 -10.08 -9.49
C LEU A 21 -2.86 -11.32 -9.48
N SER A 22 -3.89 -11.31 -8.64
CA SER A 22 -4.82 -12.45 -8.54
C SER A 22 -5.65 -12.58 -9.81
N ALA A 23 -6.03 -13.81 -10.16
CA ALA A 23 -6.87 -14.07 -11.33
C ALA A 23 -8.21 -13.31 -11.28
N ASP A 24 -8.78 -13.14 -10.08
CA ASP A 24 -9.99 -12.33 -9.85
C ASP A 24 -9.80 -10.86 -10.25
N SER A 25 -8.69 -10.24 -9.82
CA SER A 25 -8.33 -8.85 -10.12
C SER A 25 -8.09 -8.65 -11.61
N TYR A 26 -7.41 -9.62 -12.25
CA TYR A 26 -7.22 -9.61 -13.70
C TYR A 26 -8.55 -9.74 -14.47
N ALA A 27 -9.41 -10.70 -14.07
CA ALA A 27 -10.71 -10.92 -14.71
C ALA A 27 -11.64 -9.71 -14.58
N LYS A 28 -11.53 -8.93 -13.50
CA LYS A 28 -12.27 -7.68 -13.28
C LYS A 28 -11.63 -6.45 -13.93
N GLY A 29 -10.49 -6.60 -14.62
CA GLY A 29 -9.77 -5.48 -15.23
C GLY A 29 -9.12 -4.53 -14.21
N LEU A 30 -8.93 -4.98 -12.97
CA LEU A 30 -8.39 -4.19 -11.86
C LEU A 30 -6.86 -4.23 -11.85
N LEU A 31 -6.24 -3.83 -12.96
CA LEU A 31 -4.78 -3.83 -13.14
C LEU A 31 -4.02 -2.92 -12.15
N ASN A 32 -4.74 -1.97 -11.54
CA ASN A 32 -4.22 -1.03 -10.55
C ASN A 32 -4.59 -1.42 -9.11
N GLN A 33 -5.04 -2.66 -8.87
CA GLN A 33 -5.35 -3.12 -7.53
C GLN A 33 -4.08 -3.41 -6.74
N TRP A 34 -4.12 -3.10 -5.45
CA TRP A 34 -3.06 -3.32 -4.50
C TRP A 34 -3.56 -4.20 -3.36
N LYS A 35 -2.64 -4.99 -2.83
CA LYS A 35 -2.84 -5.87 -1.68
C LYS A 35 -1.82 -5.53 -0.61
N CYS A 36 -2.29 -5.43 0.63
CA CYS A 36 -1.42 -5.39 1.79
C CYS A 36 -1.10 -6.82 2.26
N ASN A 37 0.18 -7.14 2.39
CA ASN A 37 0.62 -8.43 2.88
C ASN A 37 0.51 -8.55 4.42
N ALA A 38 0.51 -7.41 5.13
CA ALA A 38 0.43 -7.40 6.59
C ALA A 38 -0.99 -7.65 7.14
N CYS A 39 -2.03 -7.15 6.48
CA CYS A 39 -3.42 -7.31 6.94
C CYS A 39 -4.36 -7.97 5.92
N GLY A 40 -3.88 -8.26 4.71
CA GLY A 40 -4.68 -8.86 3.64
C GLY A 40 -5.64 -7.91 2.92
N HIS A 41 -5.68 -6.62 3.28
CA HIS A 41 -6.56 -5.65 2.63
C HIS A 41 -6.21 -5.50 1.14
N THR A 42 -7.21 -5.60 0.27
CA THR A 42 -7.09 -5.36 -1.17
C THR A 42 -7.93 -4.16 -1.59
N GLY A 43 -7.39 -3.28 -2.43
CA GLY A 43 -8.10 -2.09 -2.90
C GLY A 43 -7.38 -1.35 -4.01
N LEU A 44 -8.10 -0.47 -4.71
CA LEU A 44 -7.54 0.38 -5.78
C LEU A 44 -6.80 1.61 -5.24
N PHE A 45 -7.10 2.01 -4.01
CA PHE A 45 -6.57 3.22 -3.41
C PHE A 45 -5.62 2.88 -2.27
N PHE A 46 -4.32 3.12 -2.49
CA PHE A 46 -3.27 3.02 -1.48
C PHE A 46 -2.53 4.37 -1.46
N PRO A 47 -2.60 5.14 -0.37
CA PRO A 47 -1.97 6.45 -0.30
C PRO A 47 -0.44 6.34 -0.39
N GLU A 48 0.16 7.33 -1.04
CA GLU A 48 1.60 7.45 -1.24
C GLU A 48 2.17 8.54 -0.34
N TYR A 49 3.22 8.22 0.40
CA TYR A 49 3.88 9.12 1.32
C TYR A 49 5.38 9.19 1.06
N CYS A 50 5.99 10.30 1.48
CA CYS A 50 7.44 10.37 1.60
C CYS A 50 7.91 9.41 2.71
N PRO A 51 9.03 8.70 2.53
CA PRO A 51 9.58 7.78 3.52
C PRO A 51 9.88 8.48 4.86
N GLU A 52 10.19 9.77 4.83
CA GLU A 52 10.38 10.59 6.02
C GLU A 52 9.08 10.76 6.84
N ASP A 53 7.93 10.88 6.18
CA ASP A 53 6.64 11.01 6.85
C ASP A 53 6.12 9.65 7.33
N VAL A 54 6.45 8.58 6.62
CA VAL A 54 6.12 7.20 7.04
C VAL A 54 6.75 6.86 8.39
N LYS A 55 8.02 7.23 8.59
CA LYS A 55 8.71 7.03 9.88
C LYS A 55 7.94 7.70 11.02
N LYS A 56 7.53 8.95 10.83
CA LYS A 56 6.73 9.70 11.82
C LYS A 56 5.37 9.05 12.12
N ILE A 57 4.76 8.39 11.14
CA ILE A 57 3.48 7.68 11.32
C ILE A 57 3.71 6.39 12.12
N GLN A 58 4.78 5.65 11.81
CA GLN A 58 5.10 4.38 12.50
C GLN A 58 5.60 4.60 13.93
N GLU A 59 6.36 5.66 14.19
CA GLU A 59 6.82 6.03 15.55
C GLU A 59 5.69 6.51 16.46
N LYS A 60 4.55 6.91 15.90
CA LYS A 60 3.36 7.35 16.65
C LYS A 60 2.37 6.22 16.98
N LYS A 61 2.65 4.97 16.59
CA LYS A 61 1.84 3.84 17.07
C LYS A 61 2.13 3.64 18.57
N PRO A 62 1.12 3.77 19.45
CA PRO A 62 1.28 3.52 20.88
C PRO A 62 1.60 2.06 21.18
#